data_AF-A0A9X8DJF3-F1
#
_entry.id   AF-A0A9X8DJF3-F1
#
_cell.length_a   1.000
_cell.length_b   1.000
_cell.length_c   1.000
_cell.angle_alpha   90.00
_cell.angle_beta   90.00
_cell.angle_gamma   90.00
#
_symmetry.space_group_name_H-M   'P 1'
#
loop_
_entity.id
_entity.type
_entity.pdbx_description
1 polymer ?
#
loop_
_entity_poly.entity_id
_entity_poly.type
_entity_poly.pdbx_seq_one_letter_code
_entity_poly.pdbx_strand_id
1 'polypeptide(L)'
;MLIKRRNLADDEREGILREVLLLSNGSYMSRLSKGLSQQLADKYNCHVSTIRQVLALAKQQDVGHGNMKVTVASRKKGRVGRKKAFTAEQVKAKLLQIPLAQRTILRSIAERTVSAHNRHVTSSFDEYPHERLNHTFMSLQACLIETMILFGDNAYKLPHMSKEKHERKGMLPLNVSCPCEVFDAARSKLDGISSADLDRALAAEMEEVRCINELAQELEAIVLCDDESD
;
A
#
# COMPACT_ATOMS: atom_id res chain seq x y z
N MET A 1 8.87 -10.56 26.37
CA MET A 1 7.61 -9.79 26.48
C MET A 1 7.62 -8.65 25.45
N LEU A 2 6.76 -8.71 24.43
CA LEU A 2 6.62 -7.62 23.45
C LEU A 2 6.02 -6.38 24.12
N ILE A 3 6.88 -5.43 24.50
CA ILE A 3 6.45 -4.11 24.97
C ILE A 3 5.71 -3.46 23.81
N LYS A 4 4.38 -3.40 23.92
CA LYS A 4 3.52 -2.70 22.96
C LYS A 4 3.82 -1.20 23.08
N ARG A 5 4.80 -0.72 22.30
CA ARG A 5 5.21 0.69 22.30
C ARG A 5 4.01 1.55 21.90
N ARG A 6 3.53 2.38 22.83
CA ARG A 6 2.41 3.30 22.61
C ARG A 6 2.81 4.38 21.60
N ASN A 7 1.82 4.95 20.89
CA ASN A 7 2.09 6.16 20.12
C ASN A 7 2.44 7.29 21.10
N LEU A 8 3.40 8.14 20.72
CA LEU A 8 3.76 9.30 21.53
C LEU A 8 2.57 10.27 21.62
N ALA A 9 2.35 10.81 22.80
CA ALA A 9 1.44 11.94 23.03
C ALA A 9 1.99 13.22 22.40
N ASP A 10 1.12 14.20 22.15
CA ASP A 10 1.53 15.46 21.51
C ASP A 10 2.58 16.22 22.35
N ASP A 11 2.44 16.20 23.68
CA ASP A 11 3.42 16.78 24.61
C ASP A 11 4.80 16.12 24.51
N GLU A 12 4.85 14.80 24.30
CA GLU A 12 6.10 14.05 24.12
C GLU A 12 6.77 14.39 22.78
N ARG A 13 5.96 14.58 21.72
CA ARG A 13 6.47 15.00 20.40
C ARG A 13 7.01 16.42 20.44
N GLU A 14 6.35 17.32 21.16
CA GLU A 14 6.86 18.68 21.42
C GLU A 14 8.11 18.66 22.28
N GLY A 15 8.17 17.82 23.32
CA GLY A 15 9.35 17.63 24.16
C GLY A 15 10.59 17.25 23.35
N ILE A 16 10.45 16.30 22.42
CA ILE A 16 11.53 15.90 21.51
C ILE A 16 12.06 17.11 20.72
N LEU A 17 11.16 17.92 20.16
CA LEU A 17 11.57 19.10 19.39
C LEU A 17 12.29 20.13 20.28
N ARG A 18 11.75 20.41 21.47
CA ARG A 18 12.34 21.37 22.42
C ARG A 18 13.72 20.94 22.89
N GLU A 19 13.89 19.67 23.24
CA GLU A 19 15.18 19.12 23.70
C GLU A 19 16.25 19.19 22.61
N VAL A 20 15.86 18.87 21.37
CA VAL A 20 16.75 19.01 20.21
C VAL A 20 17.16 20.47 19.98
N LEU A 21 16.24 21.43 20.15
CA LEU A 21 16.53 22.85 20.03
C LEU A 21 17.47 23.34 21.16
N LEU A 22 17.32 22.82 22.38
CA LEU A 22 18.16 23.18 23.53
C LEU A 22 19.60 22.63 23.41
N LEU A 23 19.77 21.43 22.85
CA LEU A 23 21.08 20.78 22.71
C LEU A 23 21.91 21.29 21.51
N SER A 24 21.38 22.27 20.77
CA SER A 24 21.94 22.70 19.49
C SER A 24 22.45 24.14 19.52
N ASN A 25 23.77 24.33 19.39
CA ASN A 25 24.42 25.66 19.35
C ASN A 25 24.27 26.38 17.99
N GLY A 26 23.05 26.51 17.47
CA GLY A 26 22.74 27.32 16.28
C GLY A 26 23.00 26.67 14.91
N SER A 27 23.80 25.61 14.82
CA SER A 27 24.00 24.84 13.57
C SER A 27 23.26 23.50 13.60
N TYR A 28 21.93 23.55 13.59
CA TYR A 28 21.09 22.33 13.61
C TYR A 28 20.04 22.27 12.50
N MET A 29 19.96 23.31 11.68
CA MET A 29 18.89 23.40 10.68
C MET A 29 19.12 22.42 9.51
N SER A 30 20.37 21.95 9.31
CA SER A 30 20.74 20.98 8.26
C SER A 30 20.91 19.53 8.75
N ARG A 31 21.66 19.24 9.83
CA ARG A 31 21.97 17.87 10.29
C ARG A 31 21.94 17.69 11.81
N LEU A 32 21.48 16.52 12.24
CA LEU A 32 21.41 16.10 13.64
C LEU A 32 22.72 15.46 14.09
N SER A 33 23.16 15.75 15.32
CA SER A 33 24.38 15.16 15.89
C SER A 33 24.27 13.63 15.93
N LYS A 34 25.39 12.96 15.65
CA LYS A 34 25.44 11.50 15.58
C LYS A 34 25.06 10.92 16.96
N GLY A 35 24.15 9.95 16.96
CA GLY A 35 23.69 9.29 18.19
C GLY A 35 22.56 9.99 18.93
N LEU A 36 22.31 11.29 18.72
CA LEU A 36 21.26 12.00 19.45
C LEU A 36 19.85 11.47 19.14
N SER A 37 19.59 10.99 17.91
CA SER A 37 18.32 10.31 17.62
C SER A 37 18.11 9.04 18.44
N GLN A 38 19.19 8.30 18.72
CA GLN A 38 19.12 7.06 19.51
C GLN A 38 18.88 7.40 20.98
N GLN A 39 19.61 8.38 21.53
CA GLN A 39 19.41 8.87 22.90
C GLN A 39 17.97 9.34 23.14
N LEU A 40 17.39 10.10 22.20
CA LEU A 40 16.00 10.51 22.26
C LEU A 40 15.03 9.33 22.11
N ALA A 41 15.33 8.38 21.22
CA ALA A 41 14.50 7.19 21.06
C ALA A 41 14.43 6.37 22.35
N ASP A 42 15.55 6.21 23.05
CA ASP A 42 15.64 5.50 24.32
C ASP A 42 14.90 6.28 25.42
N LYS A 43 15.12 7.60 25.52
CA LYS A 43 14.46 8.48 26.51
C LYS A 43 12.93 8.48 26.37
N TYR A 44 12.42 8.56 25.15
CA TYR A 44 10.99 8.59 24.86
C TYR A 44 10.38 7.20 24.60
N ASN A 45 11.15 6.12 24.82
CA ASN A 45 10.75 4.72 24.60
C ASN A 45 10.03 4.50 23.26
N CYS A 46 10.65 4.98 22.17
CA CYS A 46 10.09 4.90 20.83
C CYS A 46 11.15 4.44 19.82
N HIS A 47 10.78 4.28 18.56
CA HIS A 47 11.74 3.94 17.51
C HIS A 47 12.45 5.19 17.00
N VAL A 48 13.72 5.08 16.61
CA VAL A 48 14.51 6.16 16.01
C VAL A 48 13.80 6.80 14.81
N SER A 49 13.08 6.01 14.01
CA SER A 49 12.27 6.52 12.90
C SER A 49 11.18 7.49 13.36
N THR A 50 10.60 7.29 14.54
CA THR A 50 9.59 8.19 15.10
C THR A 50 10.19 9.55 15.45
N ILE A 51 11.39 9.55 16.05
CA ILE A 51 12.16 10.79 16.29
C ILE A 51 12.43 11.51 14.96
N ARG A 52 12.93 10.79 13.95
CA ARG A 52 13.20 11.36 12.62
C ARG A 52 11.95 11.94 11.96
N GLN A 53 10.80 11.27 12.08
CA GLN A 53 9.53 11.75 11.53
C GLN A 53 9.03 13.03 12.23
N VAL A 54 9.11 13.09 13.56
CA VAL A 54 8.77 14.30 14.33
C VAL A 54 9.61 15.49 13.86
N LEU A 55 10.92 15.28 13.73
CA LEU A 55 11.85 16.33 13.31
C LEU A 55 11.69 16.71 11.83
N ALA A 56 11.38 15.75 10.95
CA ALA A 56 11.08 16.03 9.56
C ALA A 56 9.85 16.93 9.40
N LEU A 57 8.80 16.73 10.21
CA LEU A 57 7.62 17.59 10.23
C LEU A 57 7.94 19.02 10.66
N ALA A 58 8.83 19.19 11.64
CA ALA A 58 9.28 20.51 12.07
C ALA A 58 10.12 21.20 10.99
N LYS A 59 11.02 20.46 10.33
CA LYS A 59 11.82 20.96 9.20
C LYS A 59 10.97 21.39 8.01
N GLN A 60 9.92 20.65 7.68
CA GLN A 60 8.96 21.02 6.63
C GLN A 60 8.22 22.34 6.92
N GLN A 61 8.09 22.72 8.19
CA GLN A 61 7.45 23.96 8.62
C GLN A 61 8.47 25.08 8.87
N ASP A 62 9.69 24.91 8.39
CA ASP A 62 10.70 25.96 8.38
C ASP A 62 11.22 26.40 9.75
N VAL A 63 11.20 25.49 10.74
CA VAL A 63 11.90 25.70 12.02
C VAL A 63 13.39 26.02 11.81
N GLY A 64 13.90 25.59 10.65
CA GLY A 64 15.21 25.85 10.05
C GLY A 64 15.62 27.32 9.93
N HIS A 65 14.68 28.19 9.63
CA HIS A 65 14.94 29.57 9.24
C HIS A 65 14.27 30.56 10.20
N GLY A 66 14.04 30.14 11.45
CA GLY A 66 13.52 31.00 12.52
C GLY A 66 12.01 30.91 12.74
N ASN A 67 11.27 30.07 12.01
CA ASN A 67 9.87 29.84 12.31
C ASN A 67 9.72 28.93 13.54
N MET A 68 9.65 29.52 14.73
CA MET A 68 9.48 28.76 15.97
C MET A 68 8.04 28.29 16.22
N LYS A 69 7.08 28.74 15.39
CA LYS A 69 5.66 28.38 15.50
C LYS A 69 5.36 27.16 14.61
N VAL A 70 5.89 26.00 14.99
CA VAL A 70 5.68 24.73 14.28
C VAL A 70 4.82 23.76 15.08
N THR A 71 4.01 22.96 14.40
CA THR A 71 3.23 21.89 15.03
C THR A 71 3.84 20.52 14.74
N VAL A 72 4.14 19.76 15.79
CA VAL A 72 4.57 18.36 15.70
C VAL A 72 3.53 17.42 16.29
N ALA A 73 2.26 17.83 16.34
CA ALA A 73 1.15 17.03 16.85
C ALA A 73 0.83 15.83 15.94
N SER A 74 0.35 14.75 16.53
CA SER A 74 -0.05 13.54 15.81
C SER A 74 -1.17 13.83 14.84
N ARG A 75 -1.02 13.36 13.60
CA ARG A 75 -2.10 13.39 12.60
C ARG A 75 -3.20 12.37 12.89
N LYS A 76 -2.92 11.39 13.77
CA LYS A 76 -3.88 10.37 14.20
C LYS A 76 -4.72 10.92 15.35
N LYS A 77 -5.85 11.57 15.04
CA LYS A 77 -6.76 12.14 16.03
C LYS A 77 -7.88 11.17 16.38
N GLY A 78 -7.90 10.66 17.62
CA GLY A 78 -8.93 9.74 18.11
C GLY A 78 -8.91 8.37 17.40
N ARG A 79 -10.09 7.78 17.20
CA ARG A 79 -10.25 6.47 16.55
C ARG A 79 -10.17 6.59 15.02
N VAL A 80 -8.94 6.63 14.51
CA VAL A 80 -8.64 6.72 13.06
C VAL A 80 -8.48 5.36 12.36
N GLY A 81 -8.73 4.25 13.08
CA GLY A 81 -8.68 2.91 12.50
C GLY A 81 -9.86 2.64 11.56
N ARG A 82 -9.75 1.55 10.78
CA ARG A 82 -10.82 1.09 9.90
C ARG A 82 -12.11 0.91 10.70
N LYS A 83 -13.17 1.63 10.31
CA LYS A 83 -14.51 1.46 10.89
C LYS A 83 -15.06 0.09 10.48
N LYS A 84 -15.82 -0.55 11.37
CA LYS A 84 -16.53 -1.80 11.05
C LYS A 84 -17.52 -1.51 9.91
N ALA A 85 -17.50 -2.35 8.87
CA ALA A 85 -18.35 -2.18 7.70
C ALA A 85 -19.84 -2.43 7.99
N PHE A 86 -20.14 -3.23 9.02
CA PHE A 86 -21.51 -3.55 9.43
C PHE A 86 -21.71 -3.28 10.93
N THR A 87 -22.86 -2.72 11.28
CA THR A 87 -23.29 -2.57 12.67
C THR A 87 -23.83 -3.90 13.21
N ALA A 88 -23.86 -4.06 14.54
CA ALA A 88 -24.39 -5.28 15.16
C ALA A 88 -25.87 -5.52 14.80
N GLU A 89 -26.64 -4.44 14.68
CA GLU A 89 -28.05 -4.48 14.25
C GLU A 89 -28.21 -4.97 12.82
N GLN A 90 -27.36 -4.50 11.90
CA GLN A 90 -27.37 -4.95 10.49
C GLN A 90 -27.02 -6.44 10.37
N VAL A 91 -26.03 -6.91 11.13
CA VAL A 91 -25.67 -8.33 11.15
C VAL A 91 -26.83 -9.17 11.72
N LYS A 92 -27.44 -8.71 12.81
CA LYS A 92 -28.59 -9.38 13.43
C LYS A 92 -29.79 -9.46 12.48
N ALA A 93 -30.10 -8.39 11.76
CA ALA A 93 -31.18 -8.37 10.76
C ALA A 93 -30.93 -9.39 9.64
N LYS A 94 -29.71 -9.47 9.11
CA LYS A 94 -29.34 -10.48 8.09
C LYS A 94 -29.44 -11.91 8.61
N LEU A 95 -29.02 -12.16 9.86
CA LEU A 95 -29.16 -13.48 10.50
C LEU A 95 -30.62 -13.85 10.80
N LEU A 96 -31.52 -12.87 10.93
CA LEU A 96 -32.96 -13.11 11.10
C LEU A 96 -33.67 -13.52 9.81
N GLN A 97 -33.09 -13.23 8.64
CA GLN A 97 -33.61 -13.71 7.35
C GLN A 97 -33.39 -15.22 7.15
N ILE A 98 -32.45 -15.82 7.88
CA ILE A 98 -32.18 -17.27 7.82
C ILE A 98 -33.15 -17.98 8.77
N PRO A 99 -33.87 -19.04 8.33
CA PRO A 99 -34.77 -19.81 9.19
C PRO A 99 -34.07 -20.31 10.46
N LEU A 100 -34.80 -20.35 11.59
CA LEU A 100 -34.23 -20.67 12.90
C LEU A 100 -33.42 -21.97 12.90
N ALA A 101 -33.96 -23.04 12.31
CA ALA A 101 -33.31 -24.35 12.20
C ALA A 101 -31.93 -24.31 11.50
N GLN A 102 -31.68 -23.28 10.70
CA GLN A 102 -30.48 -23.13 9.87
C GLN A 102 -29.51 -22.07 10.40
N ARG A 103 -29.78 -21.52 11.59
CA ARG A 103 -28.90 -20.55 12.27
C ARG A 103 -28.59 -20.91 13.72
N THR A 104 -28.78 -22.18 14.09
CA THR A 104 -28.55 -22.69 15.45
C THR A 104 -27.07 -22.86 15.76
N ILE A 105 -26.23 -23.13 14.76
CA ILE A 105 -24.79 -23.34 14.91
C ILE A 105 -24.01 -22.48 13.90
N LEU A 106 -22.78 -22.12 14.23
CA LEU A 106 -21.93 -21.28 13.38
C LEU A 106 -21.71 -21.90 11.99
N ARG A 107 -21.59 -23.23 11.90
CA ARG A 107 -21.39 -23.95 10.63
C ARG A 107 -22.58 -23.76 9.67
N SER A 108 -23.80 -23.96 10.13
CA SER A 108 -25.01 -23.84 9.29
C SER A 108 -25.22 -22.40 8.82
N ILE A 109 -24.92 -21.42 9.69
CA ILE A 109 -24.91 -20.01 9.32
C ILE A 109 -23.90 -19.76 8.19
N ALA A 110 -22.67 -20.26 8.33
CA ALA A 110 -21.61 -20.06 7.33
C ALA A 110 -21.96 -20.66 5.96
N GLU A 111 -22.50 -21.88 5.92
CA GLU A 111 -22.92 -22.53 4.67
C GLU A 111 -24.01 -21.73 3.95
N ARG A 112 -24.96 -21.16 4.70
CA ARG A 112 -26.03 -20.32 4.13
C ARG A 112 -25.54 -18.95 3.68
N THR A 113 -24.64 -18.31 4.42
CA THR A 113 -24.09 -17.01 4.00
C THR A 113 -23.21 -17.15 2.76
N VAL A 114 -22.42 -18.22 2.64
CA VAL A 114 -21.66 -18.54 1.41
C VAL A 114 -22.59 -18.81 0.24
N SER A 115 -23.62 -19.63 0.43
CA SER A 115 -24.62 -19.90 -0.61
C SER A 115 -25.34 -18.63 -1.06
N ALA A 116 -25.72 -17.77 -0.12
CA ALA A 116 -26.33 -16.48 -0.42
C ALA A 116 -25.36 -15.55 -1.16
N HIS A 117 -24.10 -15.51 -0.75
CA HIS A 117 -23.05 -14.76 -1.43
C HIS A 117 -22.89 -15.21 -2.88
N ASN A 118 -22.77 -16.52 -3.13
CA ASN A 118 -22.65 -17.07 -4.49
C ASN A 118 -23.85 -16.68 -5.36
N ARG A 119 -25.07 -16.74 -4.81
CA ARG A 119 -26.27 -16.27 -5.51
C ARG A 119 -26.18 -14.78 -5.86
N HIS A 120 -25.79 -13.93 -4.90
CA HIS A 120 -25.64 -12.50 -5.15
C HIS A 120 -24.57 -12.20 -6.20
N VAL A 121 -23.46 -12.93 -6.20
CA VAL A 121 -22.40 -12.81 -7.23
C VAL A 121 -22.95 -13.20 -8.60
N THR A 122 -23.69 -14.30 -8.69
CA THR A 122 -24.30 -14.78 -9.95
C THR A 122 -25.31 -13.76 -10.48
N SER A 123 -26.24 -13.29 -9.65
CA SER A 123 -27.19 -12.25 -10.04
C SER A 123 -26.50 -10.95 -10.45
N SER A 124 -25.44 -10.55 -9.74
CA SER A 124 -24.68 -9.34 -10.10
C SER A 124 -23.96 -9.47 -11.44
N PHE A 125 -23.59 -10.69 -11.83
CA PHE A 125 -23.00 -10.97 -13.14
C PHE A 125 -24.05 -10.92 -14.24
N ASP A 126 -25.19 -11.59 -14.05
CA ASP A 126 -26.29 -11.64 -15.02
C ASP A 126 -26.95 -10.26 -15.25
N GLU A 127 -27.09 -9.47 -14.20
CA GLU A 127 -27.66 -8.12 -14.24
C GLU A 127 -26.62 -7.04 -14.64
N TYR A 128 -25.35 -7.41 -14.86
CA TYR A 128 -24.32 -6.42 -15.14
C TYR A 128 -24.55 -5.72 -16.49
N PRO A 129 -24.67 -4.38 -16.52
CA PRO A 129 -25.00 -3.67 -17.75
C PRO A 129 -23.84 -3.73 -18.77
N HIS A 130 -24.14 -4.12 -20.01
CA HIS A 130 -23.17 -4.26 -21.09
C HIS A 130 -22.46 -2.94 -21.41
N GLU A 131 -23.11 -1.79 -21.20
CA GLU A 131 -22.53 -0.46 -21.39
C GLU A 131 -21.33 -0.23 -20.46
N ARG A 132 -21.45 -0.65 -19.19
CA ARG A 132 -20.34 -0.57 -18.22
C ARG A 132 -19.21 -1.53 -18.58
N LEU A 133 -19.54 -2.67 -19.14
CA LEU A 133 -18.56 -3.64 -19.62
C LEU A 133 -17.77 -3.05 -20.79
N ASN A 134 -18.45 -2.45 -21.76
CA ASN A 134 -17.82 -1.74 -22.88
C ASN A 134 -16.88 -0.63 -22.38
N HIS A 135 -17.32 0.18 -21.41
CA HIS A 135 -16.45 1.18 -20.79
C HIS A 135 -15.19 0.59 -20.16
N THR A 136 -15.28 -0.61 -19.59
CA THR A 136 -14.15 -1.29 -18.94
C THR A 136 -13.17 -1.80 -20.00
N PHE A 137 -13.67 -2.45 -21.06
CA PHE A 137 -12.85 -2.89 -22.19
C PHE A 137 -12.14 -1.72 -22.89
N MET A 138 -12.81 -0.59 -23.07
CA MET A 138 -12.19 0.61 -23.64
C MET A 138 -11.05 1.13 -22.77
N SER A 139 -11.22 1.14 -21.45
CA SER A 139 -10.12 1.48 -20.55
C SER A 139 -8.96 0.49 -20.65
N LEU A 140 -9.26 -0.81 -20.71
CA LEU A 140 -8.22 -1.83 -20.84
C LEU A 140 -7.40 -1.65 -22.13
N GLN A 141 -8.07 -1.46 -23.26
CA GLN A 141 -7.40 -1.22 -24.54
C GLN A 141 -6.52 0.04 -24.50
N ALA A 142 -6.99 1.11 -23.87
CA ALA A 142 -6.17 2.31 -23.70
C ALA A 142 -4.96 2.06 -22.80
N CYS A 143 -5.13 1.32 -21.70
CA CYS A 143 -4.00 0.92 -20.84
C CYS A 143 -2.97 0.07 -21.60
N LEU A 144 -3.40 -0.84 -22.46
CA LEU A 144 -2.49 -1.65 -23.29
C LEU A 144 -1.65 -0.77 -24.21
N ILE A 145 -2.22 0.31 -24.76
CA ILE A 145 -1.47 1.29 -25.56
C ILE A 145 -0.44 2.02 -24.70
N GLU A 146 -0.80 2.49 -23.50
CA GLU A 146 0.16 3.11 -22.58
C GLU A 146 1.30 2.15 -22.19
N THR A 147 0.98 0.88 -21.96
CA THR A 147 2.00 -0.15 -21.68
C THR A 147 2.95 -0.33 -22.86
N MET A 148 2.46 -0.26 -24.11
CA MET A 148 3.34 -0.29 -25.29
C MET A 148 4.21 0.96 -25.39
N ILE A 149 3.68 2.15 -25.06
CA ILE A 149 4.44 3.41 -25.04
C ILE A 149 5.58 3.36 -24.02
N LEU A 150 5.34 2.76 -22.86
CA LEU A 150 6.34 2.63 -21.79
C LEU A 150 7.09 1.29 -21.81
N PHE A 151 7.05 0.55 -22.93
CA PHE A 151 7.78 -0.72 -23.11
C PHE A 151 7.59 -1.74 -21.97
N GLY A 152 6.36 -1.87 -21.46
CA GLY A 152 6.00 -2.84 -20.42
C GLY A 152 5.92 -2.29 -19.00
N ASP A 153 6.25 -1.01 -18.76
CA ASP A 153 6.11 -0.40 -17.44
C ASP A 153 4.64 -0.12 -17.08
N ASN A 154 4.34 -0.10 -15.79
CA ASN A 154 3.06 0.27 -15.19
C ASN A 154 3.03 1.73 -14.70
N ALA A 155 4.10 2.50 -14.91
CA ALA A 155 4.22 3.91 -14.54
C ALA A 155 3.42 4.89 -15.43
N TYR A 156 2.28 4.46 -16.00
CA TYR A 156 1.38 5.32 -16.77
C TYR A 156 0.21 5.82 -15.91
N LYS A 157 -0.36 6.96 -16.31
CA LYS A 157 -1.64 7.43 -15.76
C LYS A 157 -2.77 6.73 -16.50
N LEU A 158 -3.80 6.30 -15.77
CA LEU A 158 -4.98 5.68 -16.38
C LEU A 158 -5.61 6.63 -17.43
N PRO A 159 -5.68 6.24 -18.71
CA PRO A 159 -6.22 7.09 -19.76
C PRO A 159 -7.72 7.34 -19.56
N HIS A 160 -8.10 8.61 -19.53
CA HIS A 160 -9.50 9.02 -19.33
C HIS A 160 -10.14 9.47 -20.66
N MET A 161 -10.78 8.54 -21.37
CA MET A 161 -11.39 8.78 -22.69
C MET A 161 -12.82 9.35 -22.64
N SER A 162 -13.23 9.96 -21.53
CA SER A 162 -14.56 10.58 -21.37
C SER A 162 -15.72 9.72 -21.88
N LYS A 163 -15.67 8.41 -21.61
CA LYS A 163 -16.52 7.38 -22.24
C LYS A 163 -18.02 7.68 -22.11
N GLU A 164 -18.47 8.02 -20.91
CA GLU A 164 -19.86 8.43 -20.63
C GLU A 164 -20.31 9.69 -21.42
N LYS A 165 -19.39 10.61 -21.72
CA LYS A 165 -19.68 11.81 -22.53
C LYS A 165 -19.82 11.44 -24.01
N HIS A 166 -18.98 10.53 -24.51
CA HIS A 166 -19.02 10.08 -25.90
C HIS A 166 -20.22 9.17 -26.15
N GLU A 167 -20.56 8.30 -25.19
CA GLU A 167 -21.72 7.42 -25.25
C GLU A 167 -23.03 8.21 -25.29
N ARG A 168 -23.18 9.24 -24.44
CA ARG A 168 -24.34 10.15 -24.48
C ARG A 168 -24.51 10.89 -25.81
N LYS A 169 -23.43 11.02 -26.58
CA LYS A 169 -23.45 11.62 -27.93
C LYS A 169 -23.61 10.58 -29.05
N GLY A 170 -23.70 9.29 -28.73
CA GLY A 170 -23.72 8.20 -29.71
C GLY A 170 -22.41 8.04 -30.48
N MET A 171 -21.29 8.57 -29.97
CA MET A 171 -19.99 8.58 -30.64
C MET A 171 -18.92 7.77 -29.88
N LEU A 172 -19.32 6.87 -28.99
CA LEU A 172 -18.36 6.00 -28.31
C LEU A 172 -17.91 4.89 -29.28
N PRO A 173 -16.63 4.81 -29.63
CA PRO A 173 -16.14 3.73 -30.47
C PRO A 173 -16.20 2.39 -29.73
N LEU A 174 -16.33 1.31 -30.49
CA LEU A 174 -16.30 -0.07 -29.96
C LEU A 174 -14.89 -0.54 -29.61
N ASN A 175 -13.86 0.06 -30.21
CA ASN A 175 -12.45 -0.29 -30.00
C ASN A 175 -11.57 0.97 -30.07
N VAL A 176 -10.48 0.97 -29.30
CA VAL A 176 -9.42 1.97 -29.39
C VAL A 176 -8.42 1.56 -30.48
N SER A 177 -8.08 2.48 -31.37
CA SER A 177 -7.05 2.24 -32.38
C SER A 177 -5.66 2.43 -31.79
N CYS A 178 -4.80 1.42 -31.91
CA CYS A 178 -3.37 1.57 -31.60
C CYS A 178 -2.65 2.30 -32.75
N PRO A 179 -1.91 3.38 -32.49
CA PRO A 179 -1.08 4.02 -33.51
C PRO A 179 0.03 3.09 -34.00
N CYS A 180 0.25 3.00 -35.32
CA CYS A 180 1.30 2.15 -35.91
C CYS A 180 2.68 2.45 -35.34
N GLU A 181 3.01 3.73 -35.15
CA GLU A 181 4.30 4.16 -34.58
C GLU A 181 4.57 3.57 -33.20
N VAL A 182 3.55 3.51 -32.33
CA VAL A 182 3.64 2.93 -30.99
C VAL A 182 3.89 1.43 -31.09
N PHE A 183 3.15 0.76 -31.97
CA PHE A 183 3.30 -0.68 -32.20
C PHE A 183 4.68 -1.04 -32.76
N ASP A 184 5.14 -0.31 -33.78
CA ASP A 184 6.42 -0.54 -34.45
C ASP A 184 7.59 -0.27 -33.51
N ALA A 185 7.51 0.79 -32.69
CA ALA A 185 8.51 1.06 -31.66
C ALA A 185 8.58 -0.06 -30.62
N ALA A 186 7.43 -0.51 -30.10
CA ALA A 186 7.37 -1.60 -29.14
C ALA A 186 7.91 -2.91 -29.72
N ARG A 187 7.56 -3.22 -30.97
CA ARG A 187 8.05 -4.39 -31.70
C ARG A 187 9.56 -4.34 -31.89
N SER A 188 10.09 -3.23 -32.38
CA SER A 188 11.54 -3.05 -32.56
C SER A 188 12.30 -3.19 -31.24
N LYS A 189 11.72 -2.77 -30.11
CA LYS A 189 12.32 -2.95 -28.79
C LYS A 189 12.39 -4.42 -28.39
N LEU A 190 11.32 -5.19 -28.64
CA LEU A 190 11.28 -6.62 -28.36
C LEU A 190 12.25 -7.41 -29.25
N ASP A 191 12.32 -7.09 -30.54
CA ASP A 191 13.24 -7.75 -31.48
C ASP A 191 14.72 -7.48 -31.13
N GLY A 192 15.01 -6.35 -30.47
CA GLY A 192 16.36 -6.01 -29.99
C GLY A 192 16.79 -6.73 -28.72
N ILE A 193 15.90 -7.49 -28.07
CA ILE A 193 16.18 -8.21 -26.84
C ILE A 193 16.46 -9.68 -27.17
N SER A 194 17.69 -10.13 -26.96
CA SER A 194 18.04 -11.55 -27.10
C SER A 194 17.41 -12.37 -25.97
N SER A 195 16.66 -13.42 -26.31
CA SER A 195 16.13 -14.39 -25.34
C SER A 195 17.22 -14.90 -24.40
N ALA A 196 18.42 -15.15 -24.93
CA ALA A 196 19.55 -15.64 -24.15
C ALA A 196 20.04 -14.65 -23.08
N ASP A 197 19.90 -13.34 -23.31
CA ASP A 197 20.28 -12.33 -22.32
C ASP A 197 19.23 -12.23 -21.20
N LEU A 198 17.95 -12.41 -21.53
CA LEU A 198 16.87 -12.54 -20.53
C LEU A 198 17.04 -13.80 -19.70
N ASP A 199 17.31 -14.94 -20.34
CA ASP A 199 17.52 -16.21 -19.64
C ASP A 199 18.71 -16.12 -18.68
N ARG A 200 19.78 -15.42 -19.08
CA ARG A 200 20.94 -15.18 -18.22
C ARG A 200 20.61 -14.26 -17.05
N ALA A 201 19.87 -13.18 -17.30
CA ALA A 201 19.44 -12.27 -16.24
C ALA A 201 18.51 -12.96 -15.24
N LEU A 202 17.54 -13.74 -15.72
CA LEU A 202 16.64 -14.53 -14.88
C LEU A 202 17.42 -15.56 -14.04
N ALA A 203 18.40 -16.25 -14.64
CA ALA A 203 19.24 -17.19 -13.91
C ALA A 203 20.06 -16.51 -12.81
N ALA A 204 20.60 -15.32 -13.06
CA ALA A 204 21.32 -14.54 -12.05
C ALA A 204 20.39 -14.12 -10.88
N GLU A 205 19.20 -13.60 -11.19
CA GLU A 205 18.21 -13.23 -10.16
C GLU A 205 17.76 -14.45 -9.33
N MET A 206 17.55 -15.60 -9.97
CA MET A 206 17.21 -16.84 -9.26
C MET A 206 18.34 -17.31 -8.34
N GLU A 207 19.59 -17.15 -8.76
CA GLU A 207 20.77 -17.48 -7.96
C GLU A 207 20.89 -16.56 -6.74
N GLU A 208 20.70 -15.24 -6.91
CA GLU A 208 20.69 -14.28 -5.80
C GLU A 208 19.60 -14.62 -4.77
N VAL A 209 18.38 -14.93 -5.22
CA VAL A 209 17.29 -15.36 -4.34
C VAL A 209 17.63 -16.67 -3.63
N ARG A 210 18.28 -17.61 -4.30
CA ARG A 210 18.73 -18.87 -3.69
C ARG A 210 19.75 -18.59 -2.58
N CYS A 211 20.77 -17.78 -2.85
CA CYS A 211 21.78 -17.41 -1.85
C CYS A 211 21.15 -16.71 -0.64
N ILE A 212 20.20 -15.78 -0.87
CA ILE A 212 19.48 -15.11 0.23
C ILE A 212 18.71 -16.13 1.09
N ASN A 213 18.04 -17.09 0.46
CA ASN A 213 17.29 -18.12 1.16
C ASN A 213 18.22 -19.07 1.96
N GLU A 214 19.37 -19.45 1.39
CA GLU A 214 20.38 -20.25 2.09
C GLU A 214 20.91 -19.51 3.33
N LEU A 215 21.29 -18.24 3.20
CA LEU A 215 21.73 -17.41 4.32
C LEU A 215 20.63 -17.26 5.40
N ALA A 216 19.37 -17.14 5.00
CA ALA A 216 18.25 -17.06 5.94
C ALA A 216 18.09 -18.35 6.75
N GLN A 217 18.25 -19.52 6.11
CA GLN A 217 18.22 -20.82 6.79
C GLN A 217 19.38 -21.00 7.76
N GLU A 218 20.59 -20.57 7.39
CA GLU A 218 21.76 -20.61 8.29
C GLU A 218 21.55 -19.72 9.53
N LEU A 219 21.00 -18.52 9.35
CA LEU A 219 20.65 -17.63 10.45
C LEU A 219 19.61 -18.25 11.40
N GLU A 220 18.57 -18.90 10.86
CA GLU A 220 17.58 -19.62 11.66
C GLU A 220 18.21 -20.78 12.45
N ALA A 221 19.14 -21.53 11.84
CA ALA A 221 19.84 -22.62 12.51
C ALA A 221 20.71 -22.14 13.68
N ILE A 222 21.39 -20.99 13.54
CA ILE A 222 22.18 -20.40 14.62
C ILE A 222 21.28 -19.96 15.78
N VAL A 223 20.13 -19.35 15.48
CA VAL A 223 19.16 -18.91 16.52
C VAL A 223 18.61 -20.10 17.31
N LEU A 224 18.48 -21.28 16.71
CA LEU A 224 18.01 -22.50 17.39
C LEU A 224 19.09 -23.19 18.24
N CYS A 225 20.37 -22.86 18.05
CA CYS A 225 21.47 -23.43 18.84
C CYS A 225 21.77 -22.62 20.11
N ASP A 226 21.32 -21.36 20.21
CA ASP A 226 21.55 -20.49 21.38
C ASP A 226 20.52 -20.70 22.52
N ASP A 227 19.45 -21.48 22.30
CA ASP A 227 18.44 -21.83 23.32
C ASP A 227 18.72 -23.18 24.04
N GLU A 228 19.80 -23.89 23.66
CA GLU A 228 20.23 -25.16 24.28
C GLU A 228 21.62 -25.01 24.91
N SER A 229 21.76 -24.14 25.92
CA SER A 229 22.91 -24.09 26.82
C SER A 229 22.51 -23.44 28.16
N ASP A 230 22.20 -24.31 29.14
CA ASP A 230 22.12 -24.16 30.61
C ASP A 230 21.30 -23.01 31.25
#